data_AF-A0A0B6Z413-F1
#
_entry.id   AF-A0A0B6Z413-F1
#
_cell.length_a   1.000
_cell.length_b   1.000
_cell.length_c   1.000
_cell.angle_alpha   90.00
_cell.angle_beta   90.00
_cell.angle_gamma   90.00
#
_symmetry.space_group_name_H-M   'P 1'
#
loop_
_entity.id
_entity.type
_entity.pdbx_description
1 polymer ?
#
loop_
_entity_poly.entity_id
_entity_poly.type
_entity_poly.pdbx_seq_one_letter_code
_entity_poly.pdbx_strand_id
1 'polypeptide(L)'
;AEHKIQYIGFDMASVNKRKDADVMLRLNRIAKYCIKQTGCYLSVQPSQAQYLLKDSELQTLKGMWGPTGCKQTGVVRTNCVDCLDRTNTAQFALGRCALAYQLYAMGVLESPHLDFDTDCMKMLEELY
;
A
#
# COMPACT_ATOMS: atom_id res chain seq x y z
N ALA A 1 -22.04 -8.78 9.17
CA ALA A 1 -22.09 -7.41 8.63
C ALA A 1 -21.94 -7.48 7.11
N GLU A 2 -23.08 -7.36 6.43
CA GLU A 2 -23.37 -6.58 5.22
C GLU A 2 -22.17 -5.97 4.45
N HIS A 3 -22.24 -6.08 3.12
CA HIS A 3 -21.20 -5.82 2.12
C HIS A 3 -20.24 -4.65 2.43
N LYS A 4 -18.96 -4.98 2.70
CA LYS A 4 -17.87 -4.04 3.01
C LYS A 4 -17.21 -3.44 1.75
N ILE A 5 -18.00 -3.00 0.77
CA ILE A 5 -17.44 -2.33 -0.43
C ILE A 5 -17.33 -0.84 -0.15
N GLN A 6 -16.14 -0.27 -0.38
CA GLN A 6 -15.91 1.17 -0.30
C GLN A 6 -15.54 1.72 -1.67
N TYR A 7 -16.10 2.87 -2.02
CA TYR A 7 -15.80 3.57 -3.25
C TYR A 7 -14.95 4.81 -2.97
N ILE A 8 -13.86 4.97 -3.71
CA ILE A 8 -12.96 6.13 -3.62
C ILE A 8 -12.86 6.75 -5.02
N GLY A 9 -13.46 7.92 -5.20
CA GLY A 9 -13.33 8.71 -6.42
C GLY A 9 -12.06 9.54 -6.40
N PHE A 10 -11.28 9.49 -7.49
CA PHE A 10 -10.10 10.33 -7.66
C PHE A 10 -9.97 10.81 -9.11
N ASP A 11 -10.09 12.12 -9.29
CA ASP A 11 -9.89 12.75 -10.59
C ASP A 11 -8.42 13.16 -10.78
N MET A 12 -7.65 12.26 -11.40
CA MET A 12 -6.24 12.48 -11.72
C MET A 12 -6.05 13.66 -12.67
N ALA A 13 -6.93 13.82 -13.65
CA ALA A 13 -6.79 14.84 -14.69
C ALA A 13 -6.97 16.25 -14.13
N SER A 14 -7.95 16.43 -13.24
CA SER A 14 -8.16 17.71 -12.56
C SER A 14 -7.04 18.07 -11.60
N VAL A 15 -6.42 17.09 -10.95
CA VAL A 15 -5.25 17.35 -10.08
C VAL A 15 -4.02 17.73 -10.91
N ASN A 16 -3.76 17.04 -12.02
CA ASN A 16 -2.61 17.31 -12.87
C ASN A 16 -2.63 18.72 -13.52
N LYS A 17 -3.81 19.34 -13.61
CA LYS A 17 -3.98 20.70 -14.15
C LYS A 17 -3.70 21.82 -13.13
N ARG A 18 -3.55 21.50 -11.84
CA ARG A 18 -3.29 22.48 -10.79
C ARG A 18 -1.78 22.63 -10.59
N LYS A 19 -1.30 23.88 -10.50
CA LYS A 19 0.13 24.20 -10.42
C LYS A 19 0.84 23.64 -9.17
N ASP A 20 0.11 23.44 -8.07
CA ASP A 20 0.67 23.01 -6.79
C ASP A 20 0.10 21.66 -6.29
N ALA A 21 -0.40 20.82 -7.19
CA ALA A 21 -1.03 19.56 -6.80
C ALA A 21 -0.29 18.34 -7.38
N ASP A 22 0.25 17.52 -6.48
CA ASP A 22 0.93 16.28 -6.84
C ASP A 22 -0.05 15.09 -6.83
N VAL A 23 -0.29 14.53 -8.03
CA VAL A 23 -1.12 13.34 -8.24
C VAL A 23 -0.57 12.16 -7.44
N MET A 24 0.74 11.95 -7.43
CA MET A 24 1.40 10.86 -6.73
C MET A 24 1.30 11.02 -5.22
N LEU A 25 1.42 12.24 -4.70
CA LEU A 25 1.18 12.49 -3.27
C LEU A 25 -0.24 12.07 -2.87
N ARG A 26 -1.25 12.39 -3.68
CA ARG A 26 -2.63 12.00 -3.39
C ARG A 26 -2.86 10.50 -3.56
N LEU A 27 -2.28 9.87 -4.58
CA LEU A 27 -2.33 8.42 -4.77
C LEU A 27 -1.66 7.68 -3.61
N ASN A 28 -0.52 8.16 -3.12
CA ASN A 28 0.15 7.57 -1.96
C ASN A 28 -0.72 7.61 -0.71
N ARG A 29 -1.50 8.69 -0.50
CA ARG A 29 -2.45 8.78 0.63
C ARG A 29 -3.60 7.77 0.48
N ILE A 30 -4.15 7.65 -0.73
CA ILE A 30 -5.20 6.66 -1.04
C ILE A 30 -4.64 5.25 -0.84
N ALA A 31 -3.45 4.97 -1.36
CA ALA A 31 -2.77 3.70 -1.23
C ALA A 31 -2.53 3.33 0.24
N LYS A 32 -1.98 4.25 1.04
CA LYS A 32 -1.77 4.03 2.48
C LYS A 32 -3.08 3.75 3.21
N TYR A 33 -4.16 4.46 2.89
CA TYR A 33 -5.48 4.17 3.44
C TYR A 33 -5.95 2.76 3.06
N CYS A 34 -5.92 2.42 1.77
CA CYS A 34 -6.36 1.13 1.26
C CYS A 34 -5.58 -0.03 1.88
N ILE A 35 -4.24 0.05 1.91
CA ILE A 35 -3.38 -0.99 2.50
C ILE A 35 -3.67 -1.16 3.99
N LYS A 36 -3.91 -0.08 4.75
CA LYS A 36 -4.35 -0.18 6.14
C LYS A 36 -5.71 -0.87 6.29
N GLN A 37 -6.64 -0.67 5.36
CA GLN A 37 -7.96 -1.33 5.40
C GLN A 37 -7.90 -2.81 5.02
N THR A 38 -7.12 -3.17 4.00
CA THR A 38 -7.03 -4.54 3.49
C THR A 38 -6.07 -5.40 4.29
N GLY A 39 -5.10 -4.78 4.96
CA GLY A 39 -3.91 -5.44 5.47
C GLY A 39 -2.95 -5.87 4.35
N CYS A 40 -1.78 -6.35 4.76
CA CYS A 40 -0.80 -7.00 3.90
C CYS A 40 -0.61 -8.44 4.35
N TYR A 41 -0.38 -9.34 3.40
CA TYR A 41 0.07 -10.68 3.74
C TYR A 41 1.52 -10.63 4.23
N LEU A 42 1.76 -11.20 5.41
CA LEU A 42 3.06 -11.35 6.04
C LEU A 42 3.15 -12.76 6.64
N SER A 43 4.24 -13.48 6.34
CA SER A 43 4.50 -14.81 6.87
C SER A 43 5.87 -14.83 7.54
N VAL A 44 5.90 -15.11 8.83
CA VAL A 44 7.13 -15.13 9.64
C VAL A 44 7.10 -16.29 10.63
N GLN A 45 8.27 -16.61 11.18
CA GLN A 45 8.35 -17.59 12.26
C GLN A 45 7.60 -17.11 13.51
N PRO A 46 7.04 -18.00 14.34
CA PRO A 46 6.32 -17.60 15.55
C PRO A 46 7.13 -16.74 16.52
N SER A 47 8.44 -16.98 16.61
CA SER A 47 9.38 -16.20 17.42
C SER A 47 9.54 -14.76 16.93
N GLN A 48 9.29 -14.49 15.65
CA GLN A 48 9.36 -13.17 15.03
C GLN A 48 8.00 -12.47 15.04
N ALA A 49 6.90 -13.23 14.89
CA ALA A 49 5.54 -12.70 14.88
C ALA A 49 5.22 -11.87 16.14
N GLN A 50 5.74 -12.26 17.31
CA GLN A 50 5.53 -11.51 18.56
C GLN A 50 6.03 -10.06 18.50
N TYR A 51 7.06 -9.77 17.70
CA TYR A 51 7.58 -8.40 17.54
C TYR A 51 6.67 -7.61 16.61
N LEU A 52 6.28 -8.20 15.48
CA LEU A 52 5.35 -7.57 14.53
C LEU A 52 4.01 -7.23 15.18
N LEU A 53 3.53 -8.11 16.07
CA LEU A 53 2.29 -7.90 16.82
C LEU A 53 2.37 -6.74 17.83
N LYS A 54 3.56 -6.32 18.24
CA LYS A 54 3.78 -5.19 19.17
C LYS A 54 4.16 -3.89 18.45
N ASP A 55 4.50 -3.97 17.18
CA ASP A 55 4.90 -2.82 16.38
C ASP A 55 3.72 -1.88 16.11
N SER A 56 3.86 -0.61 16.49
CA SER A 56 2.77 0.37 16.40
C SER A 56 2.36 0.69 14.98
N GLU A 57 3.29 0.69 14.02
CA GLU A 57 2.98 0.99 12.62
C GLU A 57 2.29 -0.21 11.95
N LEU A 58 2.77 -1.43 12.21
CA LEU A 58 2.16 -2.66 11.68
C LEU A 58 0.77 -2.93 12.28
N GLN A 59 0.54 -2.63 13.56
CA GLN A 59 -0.79 -2.72 14.18
C GLN A 59 -1.85 -1.84 13.51
N THR A 60 -1.44 -0.84 12.71
CA THR A 60 -2.41 -0.03 11.96
C THR A 60 -3.06 -0.76 10.78
N LEU A 61 -2.55 -1.95 10.41
CA LEU A 61 -3.10 -2.80 9.36
C LEU A 61 -4.26 -3.66 9.91
N LYS A 62 -5.47 -3.50 9.35
CA LYS A 62 -6.70 -4.23 9.75
C LYS A 62 -6.76 -5.71 9.33
N GLY A 63 -5.68 -6.27 8.77
CA GLY A 63 -5.61 -7.66 8.34
C GLY A 63 -5.87 -8.66 9.49
N MET A 64 -5.90 -9.95 9.17
CA MET A 64 -6.07 -11.00 10.17
C MET A 64 -4.71 -11.41 10.72
N TRP A 65 -4.37 -10.90 11.90
CA TRP A 65 -3.13 -11.20 12.60
C TRP A 65 -3.22 -12.54 13.35
N GLY A 66 -2.13 -13.29 13.34
CA GLY A 66 -2.01 -14.59 13.98
C GLY A 66 -0.58 -14.91 14.39
N PRO A 67 -0.32 -16.12 14.91
CA PRO A 67 0.98 -16.51 15.46
C PRO A 67 2.09 -16.59 14.40
N THR A 68 1.78 -16.48 13.12
CA THR A 68 2.75 -16.56 12.01
C THR A 68 2.73 -15.31 11.12
N GLY A 69 2.16 -14.20 11.58
CA GLY A 69 2.11 -12.94 10.84
C GLY A 69 0.69 -12.45 10.57
N CYS A 70 0.42 -12.00 9.34
CA CYS A 70 -0.83 -11.34 8.96
C CYS A 70 -1.39 -11.92 7.65
N LYS A 71 -2.70 -12.14 7.57
CA LYS A 71 -3.40 -12.42 6.31
C LYS A 71 -4.11 -11.16 5.82
N GLN A 72 -3.98 -10.88 4.52
CA GLN A 72 -4.77 -9.85 3.84
C GLN A 72 -6.24 -10.25 3.80
N THR A 73 -7.14 -9.33 4.13
CA THR A 73 -8.59 -9.58 4.29
C THR A 73 -9.46 -8.80 3.30
N GLY A 74 -8.85 -7.99 2.43
CA GLY A 74 -9.54 -7.24 1.39
C GLY A 74 -8.67 -7.04 0.16
N VAL A 75 -9.27 -6.52 -0.92
CA VAL A 75 -8.57 -6.23 -2.18
C VAL A 75 -8.92 -4.83 -2.65
N VAL A 76 -8.01 -4.21 -3.39
CA VAL A 76 -8.23 -2.91 -4.03
C VAL A 76 -8.43 -3.16 -5.51
N ARG A 77 -9.55 -2.68 -6.05
CA ARG A 77 -9.83 -2.72 -7.48
C ARG A 77 -9.71 -1.32 -8.05
N THR A 78 -8.76 -1.11 -8.95
CA THR A 78 -8.63 0.11 -9.73
C THR A 78 -9.52 0.03 -10.97
N ASN A 79 -10.12 1.16 -11.35
CA ASN A 79 -10.87 1.30 -12.59
C ASN A 79 -10.60 2.70 -13.17
N CYS A 80 -10.46 2.79 -14.48
CA CYS A 80 -10.41 4.05 -15.22
C CYS A 80 -11.16 3.86 -16.54
N VAL A 81 -12.05 4.79 -16.86
CA VAL A 81 -12.83 4.74 -18.12
C VAL A 81 -11.94 5.10 -19.32
N ASP A 82 -10.89 5.90 -19.09
CA ASP A 82 -10.14 6.54 -20.17
C ASP A 82 -8.96 5.71 -20.67
N CYS A 83 -8.12 5.17 -19.76
CA CYS A 83 -6.85 4.56 -20.14
C CYS A 83 -6.28 3.60 -19.08
N LEU A 84 -5.49 2.63 -19.55
CA LEU A 84 -4.78 1.65 -18.75
C LEU A 84 -3.62 2.29 -17.95
N ASP A 85 -2.95 3.30 -18.50
CA ASP A 85 -1.80 3.94 -17.86
C ASP A 85 -2.14 4.53 -16.48
N ARG A 86 -3.34 5.11 -16.34
CA ARG A 86 -3.82 5.64 -15.07
C ARG A 86 -4.15 4.53 -14.08
N THR A 87 -4.64 3.38 -14.54
CA THR A 87 -4.81 2.22 -13.65
C THR A 87 -3.46 1.66 -13.21
N ASN A 88 -2.47 1.58 -14.10
CA ASN A 88 -1.12 1.12 -13.77
C ASN A 88 -0.46 2.06 -12.76
N THR A 89 -0.58 3.38 -12.96
CA THR A 89 -0.07 4.38 -12.01
C THR A 89 -0.69 4.22 -10.60
N ALA A 90 -1.99 3.97 -10.53
CA ALA A 90 -2.66 3.72 -9.25
C ALA A 90 -2.21 2.39 -8.60
N GLN A 91 -2.06 1.33 -9.40
CA GLN A 91 -1.57 0.04 -8.93
C GLN A 91 -0.12 0.11 -8.46
N PHE A 92 0.73 0.85 -9.15
CA PHE A 92 2.11 1.11 -8.75
C PHE A 92 2.16 1.81 -7.38
N ALA A 93 1.35 2.85 -7.15
CA ALA A 93 1.29 3.51 -5.84
C ALA A 93 0.82 2.56 -4.71
N LEU A 94 -0.14 1.66 -5.02
CA LEU A 94 -0.58 0.61 -4.10
C LEU A 94 0.54 -0.40 -3.81
N GLY A 95 1.23 -0.85 -4.85
CA GLY A 95 2.33 -1.80 -4.79
C GLY A 95 3.51 -1.26 -3.98
N ARG A 96 3.93 -0.02 -4.25
CA ARG A 96 4.95 0.69 -3.46
C ARG A 96 4.58 0.75 -1.98
N CYS A 97 3.34 1.10 -1.68
CA CYS A 97 2.89 1.19 -0.29
C CYS A 97 2.91 -0.18 0.40
N ALA A 98 2.43 -1.24 -0.26
CA ALA A 98 2.47 -2.59 0.27
C ALA A 98 3.91 -3.08 0.50
N LEU A 99 4.79 -2.84 -0.48
CA LEU A 99 6.20 -3.19 -0.43
C LEU A 99 6.90 -2.49 0.74
N ALA A 100 6.62 -1.21 0.97
CA ALA A 100 7.18 -0.47 2.10
C ALA A 100 6.82 -1.12 3.46
N TYR A 101 5.57 -1.55 3.66
CA TYR A 101 5.19 -2.28 4.89
C TYR A 101 5.88 -3.65 4.98
N GLN A 102 6.05 -4.36 3.87
CA GLN A 102 6.71 -5.66 3.86
C GLN A 102 8.20 -5.55 4.18
N LEU A 103 8.91 -4.60 3.56
CA LEU A 103 10.32 -4.32 3.84
C LEU A 103 10.51 -3.85 5.29
N TYR A 104 9.61 -3.00 5.79
CA TYR A 104 9.59 -2.57 7.19
C TYR A 104 9.40 -3.75 8.15
N ALA A 105 8.44 -4.65 7.88
CA ALA A 105 8.23 -5.84 8.69
C ALA A 105 9.44 -6.81 8.68
N MET A 106 10.27 -6.78 7.63
CA MET A 106 11.52 -7.53 7.56
C MET A 106 12.70 -6.82 8.24
N GLY A 107 12.51 -5.61 8.76
CA GLY A 107 13.56 -4.80 9.38
C GLY A 107 14.53 -4.17 8.39
N VAL A 108 14.18 -4.12 7.10
CA VAL A 108 15.00 -3.48 6.05
C VAL A 108 14.84 -1.96 6.09
N LEU A 109 13.65 -1.47 6.44
CA LEU A 109 13.35 -0.05 6.60
C LEU A 109 13.11 0.28 8.07
N GLU A 110 13.39 1.52 8.47
CA GLU A 110 13.09 2.02 9.83
C GLU A 110 11.63 2.48 10.00
N SER A 111 10.93 2.69 8.88
CA SER A 111 9.50 3.04 8.86
C SER A 111 8.84 2.45 7.60
N PRO A 112 7.50 2.32 7.55
CA PRO A 112 6.79 1.84 6.34
C PRO A 112 6.71 2.94 5.27
N HIS A 113 7.86 3.48 4.89
CA HIS A 113 8.05 4.50 3.87
C HIS A 113 9.24 4.11 2.99
N LEU A 114 9.04 4.10 1.67
CA LEU A 114 10.06 3.72 0.70
C LEU A 114 10.31 4.89 -0.23
N ASP A 115 11.46 5.55 -0.14
CA ASP A 115 11.80 6.72 -0.93
C ASP A 115 11.86 6.43 -2.43
N PHE A 116 11.43 7.39 -3.24
CA PHE A 116 11.44 7.27 -4.72
C PHE A 116 12.85 7.14 -5.29
N ASP A 117 13.86 7.72 -4.63
CA ASP A 117 15.25 7.64 -5.05
C ASP A 117 15.96 6.43 -4.40
N THR A 118 15.45 5.24 -4.68
CA THR A 118 16.06 3.97 -4.24
C THR A 118 16.11 2.98 -5.38
N ASP A 119 17.11 2.10 -5.39
CA ASP A 119 17.20 1.06 -6.42
C ASP A 119 16.03 0.08 -6.35
N CYS A 120 15.47 -0.14 -5.15
CA CYS A 120 14.24 -0.90 -4.97
C CYS A 120 13.05 -0.27 -5.70
N MET A 121 12.93 1.07 -5.67
CA MET A 121 11.89 1.77 -6.41
C MET A 121 12.09 1.71 -7.91
N LYS A 122 13.33 1.86 -8.40
CA LYS A 122 13.63 1.71 -9.84
C LYS A 122 13.26 0.32 -10.35
N MET A 123 13.63 -0.73 -9.61
CA MET A 123 13.23 -2.11 -9.95
C MET A 123 11.72 -2.31 -9.94
N LEU A 124 11.00 -1.66 -9.01
CA LEU A 124 9.54 -1.70 -8.98
C LEU A 124 8.94 -0.95 -10.18
N GLU A 125 9.51 0.18 -10.59
CA GLU A 125 9.07 0.94 -11.77
C GLU A 125 9.29 0.15 -13.06
N GLU A 126 10.44 -0.52 -13.21
CA GLU A 126 10.74 -1.37 -14.37
C GLU A 126 9.83 -2.60 -14.50
N LEU A 127 9.29 -3.07 -13.37
CA LEU A 127 8.37 -4.21 -13.35
C LEU A 127 6.95 -3.86 -13.84
N TYR A 128 6.55 -2.58 -13.75
CA TYR A 128 5.21 -2.08 -14.10
C TYR A 128 5.12 -1.57 -15.54
#